data_AF-A0A0A9GQ64-F1
#
_entry.id   AF-A0A0A9GQ64-F1
#
_cell.length_a   1.000
_cell.length_b   1.000
_cell.length_c   1.000
_cell.angle_alpha   90.00
_cell.angle_beta   90.00
_cell.angle_gamma   90.00
#
_symmetry.space_group_name_H-M   'P 1'
#
loop_
_entity.id
_entity.type
_entity.pdbx_description
1 polymer ?
#
loop_
_entity_poly.entity_id
_entity_poly.type
_entity_poly.pdbx_seq_one_letter_code
_entity_poly.pdbx_strand_id
1 'polypeptide(L)'
;MYWNFVGFHGDHSLYFFSTIQKASDECLHPFFVEIFSISAWEISKQRTAVIFRESPATFQSWKNCFIDTAKLHLYRLNPTLRDSLSS
;
A
#
# COMPACT_ATOMS: atom_id res chain seq x y z
N MET A 1 0.26 4.82 11.24
CA MET A 1 -0.26 3.45 11.42
C MET A 1 -0.33 2.70 10.09
N TYR A 2 -1.09 3.15 9.09
CA TYR A 2 -1.17 2.55 7.74
C TYR A 2 0.18 2.51 7.03
N TRP A 3 0.82 3.66 6.91
CA TRP A 3 2.10 3.80 6.21
C TRP A 3 3.24 3.03 6.89
N ASN A 4 3.32 3.11 8.22
CA ASN A 4 4.29 2.33 9.01
C ASN A 4 4.12 0.81 8.79
N PHE A 5 2.90 0.32 8.57
CA PHE A 5 2.67 -1.11 8.31
C PHE A 5 3.28 -1.58 6.99
N VAL A 6 3.32 -0.71 5.98
CA VAL A 6 3.95 -0.99 4.68
C VAL A 6 5.38 -0.47 4.58
N GLY A 7 6.00 -0.10 5.71
CA GLY A 7 7.38 0.34 5.77
C GLY A 7 7.63 1.75 5.23
N PHE A 8 6.58 2.57 5.02
CA PHE A 8 6.72 3.95 4.58
C PHE A 8 6.85 4.90 5.77
N HIS A 9 7.99 5.58 5.86
CA HIS A 9 8.25 6.64 6.82
C HIS A 9 8.28 7.99 6.08
N GLY A 10 7.16 8.70 6.10
CA GLY A 10 7.05 10.00 5.42
C GLY A 10 7.93 11.05 6.08
N ASP A 11 8.89 11.60 5.34
CA ASP A 11 9.65 12.77 5.74
C ASP A 11 8.84 14.05 5.45
N HIS A 12 8.19 14.58 6.48
CA HIS A 12 7.36 15.78 6.37
C HIS A 12 8.14 17.07 6.09
N SER A 13 9.47 17.03 6.07
CA SER A 13 10.30 18.17 5.65
C SER A 13 10.43 18.29 4.12
N LEU A 14 10.01 17.26 3.37
CA LEU A 14 10.14 17.19 1.92
C LEU A 14 8.79 17.42 1.22
N TYR A 15 8.85 17.89 -0.03
CA TYR A 15 7.67 17.92 -0.90
C TYR A 15 7.17 16.50 -1.18
N PHE A 16 5.88 16.36 -1.50
CA PHE A 16 5.21 15.07 -1.66
C PHE A 16 5.94 14.10 -2.59
N PHE A 17 6.29 14.51 -3.80
CA PHE A 17 7.01 13.66 -4.76
C PHE A 17 8.41 13.29 -4.26
N SER A 18 9.12 14.23 -3.64
CA SER A 18 10.44 13.98 -3.04
C SER A 18 10.35 13.00 -1.87
N THR A 19 9.25 13.02 -1.11
CA THR A 19 8.98 12.08 -0.02
C THR A 19 8.75 10.67 -0.56
N ILE A 20 7.99 10.55 -1.66
CA ILE A 20 7.75 9.25 -2.31
C ILE A 20 9.02 8.71 -2.96
N GLN A 21 9.80 9.57 -3.63
CA GLN A 21 11.08 9.21 -4.23
C GLN A 21 12.04 8.67 -3.17
N LYS A 22 12.24 9.43 -2.08
CA LYS A 22 13.09 9.02 -0.96
C LYS A 22 12.64 7.69 -0.36
N ALA A 23 11.34 7.52 -0.13
CA ALA A 23 10.82 6.26 0.40
C ALA A 23 10.96 5.09 -0.59
N SER A 24 10.90 5.34 -1.91
CA SER A 24 11.20 4.34 -2.93
C SER A 24 12.66 3.93 -2.90
N ASP A 25 13.57 4.91 -2.75
CA ASP A 25 15.02 4.66 -2.71
C ASP A 25 15.42 3.91 -1.41
N GLU A 26 14.75 4.21 -0.30
CA GLU A 26 14.92 3.51 0.99
C GLU A 26 14.23 2.14 1.02
N CYS A 27 13.16 1.96 0.23
CA CYS A 27 12.49 0.68 0.10
C CYS A 27 13.29 -0.23 -0.84
N LEU A 28 14.12 -1.09 -0.26
CA LEU A 28 14.92 -2.11 -0.99
C LEU A 28 14.08 -3.17 -1.73
N HIS A 29 12.76 -2.98 -1.81
CA HIS A 29 11.84 -3.93 -2.43
C HIS A 29 11.40 -3.43 -3.82
N PRO A 30 11.55 -4.25 -4.88
CA PRO A 30 11.27 -3.83 -6.26
C PRO A 30 9.80 -3.49 -6.54
N PHE A 31 8.89 -3.77 -5.61
CA PHE A 31 7.45 -3.54 -5.73
C PHE A 31 6.93 -2.38 -4.88
N PHE A 32 7.79 -1.42 -4.56
CA PHE A 32 7.42 -0.25 -3.75
C PHE A 32 6.19 0.48 -4.30
N VAL A 33 6.18 0.76 -5.61
CA VAL A 33 5.11 1.52 -6.26
C VAL A 33 3.78 0.76 -6.19
N GLU A 34 3.79 -0.56 -6.37
CA GLU A 34 2.60 -1.41 -6.25
C GLU A 34 2.08 -1.42 -4.82
N ILE A 35 2.95 -1.65 -3.84
CA ILE A 35 2.59 -1.67 -2.41
C ILE A 35 2.03 -0.31 -1.99
N PHE A 36 2.67 0.78 -2.39
CA PHE A 36 2.23 2.14 -2.13
C PHE A 36 0.86 2.42 -2.78
N SER A 37 0.70 2.06 -4.05
CA SER A 37 -0.54 2.30 -4.80
C SER A 37 -1.72 1.52 -4.23
N ILE A 38 -1.53 0.25 -3.87
CA ILE A 38 -2.57 -0.57 -3.23
C ILE A 38 -2.93 0.03 -1.86
N SER A 39 -1.92 0.42 -1.06
CA SER A 39 -2.15 1.05 0.24
C SER A 39 -2.96 2.35 0.14
N ALA A 40 -2.57 3.23 -0.78
CA ALA A 40 -3.24 4.51 -1.04
C ALA A 40 -4.69 4.30 -1.51
N TRP A 41 -4.89 3.33 -2.40
CA TRP A 41 -6.22 2.95 -2.89
C TRP A 41 -7.12 2.47 -1.77
N GLU A 42 -6.65 1.57 -0.92
CA GLU A 42 -7.42 1.05 0.22
C GLU A 42 -7.75 2.16 1.24
N ILE A 43 -6.82 3.09 1.50
CA ILE A 43 -7.09 4.26 2.35
C ILE A 43 -8.22 5.11 1.76
N SER A 44 -8.17 5.38 0.45
CA SER A 44 -9.20 6.15 -0.24
C SER A 44 -10.58 5.49 -0.12
N LYS A 45 -10.66 4.18 -0.37
CA LYS A 45 -11.91 3.41 -0.21
C LYS A 45 -12.46 3.46 1.21
N GLN A 46 -11.62 3.32 2.23
CA GLN A 46 -12.05 3.41 3.63
C GLN A 46 -12.62 4.80 3.95
N ARG A 47 -11.99 5.87 3.45
CA ARG A 47 -12.50 7.25 3.61
C ARG A 47 -13.84 7.45 2.91
N THR A 48 -14.01 6.92 1.70
CA THR A 48 -15.28 6.95 0.98
C THR A 48 -16.36 6.15 1.70
N ALA A 49 -16.03 4.97 2.23
CA ALA A 49 -16.99 4.14 2.97
C ALA A 49 -17.49 4.80 4.26
N VAL A 50 -16.66 5.56 4.96
CA VAL A 50 -17.08 6.37 6.12
C VAL A 50 -18.13 7.40 5.71
N ILE A 51 -17.90 8.11 4.60
CA ILE A 51 -18.78 9.19 4.12
C ILE A 51 -20.13 8.64 3.64
N PHE A 52 -20.13 7.51 2.92
CA PHE A 52 -21.33 7.01 2.22
C PHE A 52 -22.05 5.86 2.91
N ARG A 53 -21.39 5.14 3.82
CA ARG A 53 -21.92 3.90 4.43
C ARG A 53 -21.89 3.91 5.95
N GLU A 54 -21.45 5.01 6.57
CA GLU A 54 -21.24 5.13 8.02
C GLU A 54 -20.39 3.99 8.62
N SER A 55 -19.62 3.29 7.78
CA SER A 55 -18.79 2.17 8.22
C SER A 55 -17.55 2.71 8.89
N PRO A 56 -17.21 2.28 10.12
CA PRO A 56 -16.02 2.76 10.81
C PRO A 56 -14.77 2.32 10.05
N ALA A 57 -13.96 3.29 9.60
CA ALA A 57 -12.63 3.03 9.08
C ALA A 57 -11.71 2.63 10.23
N THR A 58 -11.33 1.35 10.28
CA THR A 58 -10.38 0.83 11.26
C THR A 58 -9.11 0.37 10.59
N PHE A 59 -7.99 0.42 11.32
CA PHE A 59 -6.71 -0.11 10.82
C PHE A 59 -6.81 -1.59 10.47
N GLN A 60 -7.54 -2.39 11.25
CA GLN A 60 -7.71 -3.82 10.97
C GLN A 60 -8.52 -4.07 9.69
N SER A 61 -9.60 -3.30 9.47
CA SER A 61 -10.38 -3.36 8.22
C SER A 61 -9.53 -3.01 7.01
N TRP A 62 -8.78 -1.90 7.08
CA TRP A 62 -7.85 -1.51 6.03
C TRP A 62 -6.78 -2.59 5.77
N LYS A 63 -6.17 -3.13 6.82
CA LYS A 63 -5.11 -4.15 6.71
C LYS A 63 -5.62 -5.42 6.02
N ASN A 64 -6.83 -5.87 6.35
CA ASN A 64 -7.44 -7.03 5.70
C ASN A 64 -7.66 -6.75 4.21
N CYS A 65 -8.28 -5.61 3.86
CA CYS A 65 -8.50 -5.25 2.46
C CYS A 65 -7.19 -5.07 1.68
N PHE A 66 -6.16 -4.50 2.31
CA PHE A 66 -4.83 -4.37 1.73
C PHE A 66 -4.22 -5.73 1.40
N ILE A 67 -4.23 -6.68 2.35
CA ILE A 67 -3.68 -8.02 2.14
C ILE A 67 -4.45 -8.75 1.02
N ASP A 68 -5.77 -8.66 0.99
CA ASP A 68 -6.59 -9.31 -0.03
C ASP A 68 -6.31 -8.74 -1.42
N THR A 69 -6.25 -7.42 -1.55
CA THR A 69 -5.89 -6.76 -2.82
C THR A 69 -4.46 -7.12 -3.23
N ALA A 70 -3.49 -7.07 -2.31
CA ALA A 70 -2.11 -7.47 -2.60
C ALA A 70 -2.00 -8.91 -3.12
N LYS A 71 -2.70 -9.87 -2.48
CA LYS A 71 -2.77 -11.27 -2.95
C LYS A 71 -3.36 -11.38 -4.35
N LEU A 72 -4.44 -10.67 -4.64
CA LEU A 72 -5.04 -10.65 -5.99
C LEU A 72 -4.07 -10.11 -7.03
N HIS A 73 -3.28 -9.09 -6.68
CA HIS A 73 -2.25 -8.59 -7.57
C HIS A 73 -1.15 -9.62 -7.79
N LEU A 74 -0.70 -10.36 -6.76
CA LEU A 74 0.27 -11.46 -6.91
C LEU A 74 -0.20 -12.54 -7.90
N TYR A 75 -1.48 -12.90 -7.91
CA TYR A 75 -2.03 -13.87 -8.88
C TYR A 75 -2.09 -13.33 -10.31
N ARG A 76 -2.11 -12.00 -10.47
CA ARG A 76 -2.15 -11.33 -11.79
C ARG A 76 -0.75 -11.03 -12.33
N LEU A 77 0.29 -11.25 -11.53
CA LEU A 77 1.66 -11.13 -12.00
C LEU A 77 1.99 -12.29 -12.94
N ASN A 78 2.85 -12.00 -13.91
CA ASN A 78 3.43 -13.02 -14.77
C ASN A 78 4.02 -14.14 -13.89
N PRO A 79 3.78 -15.44 -14.20
CA PRO A 79 4.25 -16.55 -13.37
C PRO A 79 5.75 -16.47 -13.02
N THR A 80 6.59 -16.07 -13.99
CA THR A 80 8.03 -15.88 -13.77
C THR A 80 8.34 -14.78 -12.76
N LEU A 81 7.56 -13.70 -12.75
CA LEU A 81 7.69 -12.59 -11.82
C LEU A 81 7.13 -12.94 -10.43
N ARG A 82 6.02 -13.68 -10.39
CA ARG A 82 5.41 -14.20 -9.16
C ARG A 82 6.34 -15.14 -8.41
N ASP A 83 7.03 -16.03 -9.12
CA ASP A 83 7.91 -17.02 -8.47
C ASP A 83 9.16 -16.35 -7.85
N SER A 84 9.64 -15.24 -8.46
CA SER A 84 10.69 -14.39 -7.88
C SER A 84 10.27 -13.62 -6.62
N LEU A 85 8.96 -13.46 -6.40
CA LEU A 85 8.35 -12.76 -5.26
C LEU A 85 8.06 -13.68 -4.06
N SER A 86 7.98 -14.99 -4.27
CA SER A 86 7.71 -16.00 -3.25
C SER A 86 8.95 -16.68 -2.68
N SER A 87 10.14 -16.28 -3.15
CA SER A 87 11.46 -16.82 -2.76
C SER A 87 12.11 -15.93 -1.73
#